data_AF-K8XZ79-F1
#
_entry.id   AF-K8XZ79-F1
#
_cell.length_a   1.000
_cell.length_b   1.000
_cell.length_c   1.000
_cell.angle_alpha   90.00
_cell.angle_beta   90.00
_cell.angle_gamma   90.00
#
_symmetry.space_group_name_H-M   'P 1'
#
loop_
_entity.id
_entity.type
_entity.pdbx_description
1 polymer ?
#
loop_
_entity_poly.entity_id
_entity_poly.type
_entity_poly.pdbx_seq_one_letter_code
_entity_poly.pdbx_strand_id
1 'polypeptide(L)'
;MGSDVSVDRDALAGLILAATADAASMIFPGTADYLADELLAAGYRKPRTIVTADGLEALPNGAVILSEQGGVWERQEGQAGSLSWVEATQGRGSPQPSDEIALPATVIHLPEA
;
A
#
# COMPACT_ATOMS: atom_id res chain seq x y z
N MET A 1 -18.69 12.09 14.58
CA MET A 1 -18.87 11.03 13.56
C MET A 1 -17.65 11.11 12.65
N GLY A 2 -16.86 10.04 12.61
CA GLY A 2 -15.57 10.00 11.91
C GLY A 2 -14.55 9.20 12.73
N SER A 3 -14.83 7.91 12.93
CA SER A 3 -13.99 6.99 13.69
C SER A 3 -13.74 5.75 12.83
N ASP A 4 -13.17 5.94 11.64
CA ASP A 4 -12.96 4.84 10.67
C ASP A 4 -11.63 4.94 9.90
N VAL A 5 -10.64 5.66 10.43
CA VAL A 5 -9.25 5.66 9.87
C VAL A 5 -8.31 4.77 10.68
N SER A 6 -8.86 3.89 11.54
CA SER A 6 -8.09 3.02 12.41
C SER A 6 -8.76 1.65 12.54
N VAL A 7 -8.87 0.90 11.44
CA VAL A 7 -8.61 -0.53 11.56
C VAL A 7 -7.12 -0.60 11.85
N ASP A 8 -6.83 -0.46 13.14
CA ASP A 8 -5.60 0.03 13.70
C ASP A 8 -4.42 -0.76 13.11
N ARG A 9 -3.40 -0.07 12.59
CA ARG A 9 -2.11 -0.68 12.25
C ARG A 9 -1.61 -1.60 13.38
N ASP A 10 -1.97 -1.28 14.63
CA ASP A 10 -1.68 -2.07 15.82
C ASP A 10 -2.45 -3.40 15.88
N ALA A 11 -3.64 -3.50 15.30
CA ALA A 11 -4.39 -4.76 15.19
C ALA A 11 -3.71 -5.72 14.20
N LEU A 12 -3.26 -5.22 13.04
CA LEU A 12 -2.47 -6.00 12.08
C LEU A 12 -1.11 -6.39 12.67
N ALA A 13 -0.43 -5.48 13.35
CA ALA A 13 0.81 -5.78 14.08
C ALA A 13 0.57 -6.82 15.17
N GLY A 14 -0.58 -6.76 15.85
CA GLY A 14 -1.01 -7.73 16.86
C GLY A 14 -1.21 -9.13 16.28
N LEU A 15 -1.82 -9.26 15.10
CA LEU A 15 -1.99 -10.56 14.41
C LEU A 15 -0.64 -11.16 14.00
N ILE A 16 0.27 -10.34 13.45
CA ILE A 16 1.62 -10.79 13.07
C ILE A 16 2.44 -11.14 14.31
N LEU A 17 2.33 -10.36 15.39
CA LEU A 17 3.03 -10.63 16.65
C LEU A 17 2.48 -11.88 17.34
N ALA A 18 1.17 -12.11 17.33
CA ALA A 18 0.55 -13.31 17.88
C ALA A 18 1.00 -14.57 17.11
N ALA A 19 1.07 -14.48 15.78
CA ALA A 19 1.54 -15.58 14.95
C ALA A 19 3.05 -15.83 15.05
N THR A 20 3.85 -14.81 15.36
CA THR A 20 5.31 -14.95 15.59
C THR A 20 5.65 -15.33 17.03
N ALA A 21 4.82 -14.97 18.01
CA ALA A 21 4.90 -15.50 19.38
C ALA A 21 4.54 -17.00 19.41
N ASP A 22 3.61 -17.42 18.55
CA ASP A 22 3.35 -18.84 18.26
C ASP A 22 4.38 -19.44 17.28
N ALA A 23 5.37 -18.68 16.78
CA ALA A 23 6.46 -19.24 15.98
C ALA A 23 7.52 -19.98 16.83
N ALA A 24 7.36 -20.04 18.15
CA ALA A 24 7.97 -21.11 18.95
C ALA A 24 7.29 -22.49 18.71
N SER A 25 6.13 -22.51 18.04
CA SER A 25 5.36 -23.66 17.55
C SER A 25 5.46 -23.78 16.00
N MET A 26 6.62 -23.42 15.43
CA MET A 26 6.93 -23.31 13.99
C MET A 26 6.77 -24.58 13.12
N ILE A 27 6.00 -25.59 13.53
CA ILE A 27 5.84 -26.84 12.78
C ILE A 27 4.40 -27.38 12.85
N PHE A 28 3.40 -26.56 12.49
CA PHE A 28 2.10 -27.09 12.10
C PHE A 28 1.73 -26.67 10.68
N PRO A 29 1.53 -27.61 9.74
CA PRO A 29 0.97 -27.29 8.43
C PRO A 29 -0.49 -26.82 8.62
N GLY A 30 -0.74 -25.52 8.42
CA GLY A 30 -2.06 -24.89 8.56
C GLY A 30 -2.02 -23.44 9.04
N THR A 31 -0.92 -23.00 9.65
CA THR A 31 -0.79 -21.63 10.18
C THR A 31 -0.78 -20.55 9.09
N ALA A 32 -0.22 -20.86 7.91
CA ALA A 32 -0.20 -19.94 6.78
C ALA A 32 -1.59 -19.69 6.20
N ASP A 33 -2.44 -20.73 6.12
CA ASP A 33 -3.81 -20.63 5.63
C ASP A 33 -4.68 -19.85 6.63
N TYR A 34 -4.55 -20.15 7.93
CA TYR A 34 -5.23 -19.39 8.99
C TYR A 34 -4.84 -17.90 8.99
N LEU A 35 -3.55 -17.60 8.85
CA LEU A 35 -3.06 -16.23 8.73
C LEU A 35 -3.59 -15.53 7.48
N ALA A 36 -3.64 -16.22 6.35
CA ALA A 36 -4.16 -15.67 5.12
C ALA A 36 -5.65 -15.31 5.25
N ASP A 37 -6.45 -16.20 5.86
CA ASP A 37 -7.86 -15.97 6.13
C ASP A 37 -8.07 -14.79 7.09
N GLU A 38 -7.28 -14.68 8.16
CA GLU A 38 -7.34 -13.57 9.11
C GLU A 38 -6.94 -12.24 8.47
N LEU A 39 -5.93 -12.22 7.60
CA LEU A 39 -5.55 -11.02 6.86
C LEU A 39 -6.67 -10.58 5.91
N LEU A 40 -7.27 -11.52 5.18
CA LEU A 40 -8.40 -11.24 4.30
C LEU A 40 -9.64 -10.75 5.10
N ALA A 41 -9.92 -11.37 6.25
CA ALA A 41 -11.00 -10.95 7.17
C ALA A 41 -10.75 -9.56 7.76
N ALA A 42 -9.48 -9.22 8.02
CA ALA A 42 -9.05 -7.88 8.41
C ALA A 42 -9.10 -6.85 7.26
N GLY A 43 -9.56 -7.26 6.06
CA GLY A 43 -9.74 -6.37 4.92
C GLY A 43 -8.51 -6.23 4.02
N TYR A 44 -7.47 -7.04 4.21
CA TYR A 44 -6.30 -7.02 3.33
C TYR A 44 -6.69 -7.34 1.89
N ARG A 45 -6.38 -6.43 0.97
CA ARG A 45 -6.53 -6.63 -0.48
C ARG A 45 -5.17 -6.94 -1.06
N LYS A 46 -5.08 -8.00 -1.89
CA LYS A 46 -3.85 -8.31 -2.62
C LYS A 46 -3.38 -7.07 -3.38
N PRO A 47 -2.13 -6.61 -3.17
CA PRO A 47 -1.60 -5.44 -3.86
C PRO A 47 -1.68 -5.61 -5.38
N ARG A 48 -2.21 -4.59 -6.06
CA ARG A 48 -2.30 -4.57 -7.52
C ARG A 48 -0.96 -4.12 -8.10
N THR A 49 -0.40 -4.89 -9.03
CA THR A 49 0.78 -4.48 -9.80
C THR A 49 0.35 -3.74 -11.07
N ILE A 50 0.96 -2.58 -11.30
CA ILE A 50 0.80 -1.74 -12.49
C ILE A 50 2.09 -1.85 -13.31
N VAL A 51 1.94 -2.05 -14.63
CA VAL A 51 3.07 -2.28 -15.55
C VAL A 51 3.14 -1.25 -16.68
N THR A 52 2.26 -0.24 -16.67
CA THR A 52 2.20 0.81 -17.68
C THR A 52 2.00 2.18 -17.03
N ALA A 53 2.51 3.23 -17.68
CA ALA A 53 2.28 4.61 -17.24
C ALA A 53 0.78 4.98 -17.27
N ASP A 54 0.04 4.54 -18.29
CA ASP A 54 -1.43 4.74 -18.37
C ASP A 54 -2.17 4.12 -17.17
N GLY A 55 -1.67 2.98 -16.67
CA GLY A 55 -2.22 2.34 -15.47
C GLY A 55 -1.97 3.13 -14.20
N LEU A 56 -0.90 3.92 -14.15
CA LEU A 56 -0.60 4.85 -13.06
C LEU A 56 -1.46 6.11 -13.16
N GLU A 57 -1.66 6.66 -14.36
CA GLU A 57 -2.51 7.82 -14.60
C GLU A 57 -3.97 7.58 -14.22
N ALA A 58 -4.46 6.35 -14.35
CA ALA A 58 -5.81 5.96 -13.94
C ALA A 58 -6.02 5.91 -12.41
N LEU A 59 -4.97 6.07 -11.60
CA LEU A 59 -5.09 6.02 -10.14
C LEU A 59 -5.66 7.34 -9.58
N PRO A 60 -6.53 7.26 -8.56
CA PRO A 60 -7.10 8.44 -7.94
C PRO A 60 -6.04 9.25 -7.17
N ASN A 61 -6.34 10.53 -6.95
CA ASN A 61 -5.58 11.39 -6.03
C ASN A 61 -5.56 10.76 -4.63
N GLY A 62 -4.38 10.66 -4.00
CA GLY A 62 -4.15 10.00 -2.71
C GLY A 62 -3.70 8.54 -2.82
N ALA A 63 -3.62 7.96 -4.02
CA ALA A 63 -3.09 6.61 -4.20
C ALA A 63 -1.58 6.57 -3.87
N VAL A 64 -1.12 5.49 -3.22
CA VAL A 64 0.31 5.28 -2.92
C VAL A 64 0.82 4.01 -3.60
N ILE A 65 1.97 4.12 -4.24
CA ILE A 65 2.65 3.03 -4.93
C ILE A 65 4.07 2.83 -4.39
N LEU A 66 4.55 1.60 -4.51
CA LEU A 66 5.95 1.21 -4.39
C LEU A 66 6.48 0.89 -5.78
N SER A 67 7.41 1.70 -6.28
CA SER A 67 8.10 1.48 -7.55
C SER A 67 9.11 0.32 -7.47
N GLU A 68 9.52 -0.22 -8.63
CA GLU A 68 10.51 -1.30 -8.70
C GLU A 68 11.84 -0.93 -8.02
N GLN A 69 12.23 0.34 -8.10
CA GLN A 69 13.46 0.86 -7.48
C GLN A 69 13.35 1.02 -5.95
N GLY A 70 12.20 0.70 -5.36
CA GLY A 70 11.94 0.84 -3.92
C GLY A 70 11.49 2.24 -3.50
N GLY A 71 11.32 3.18 -4.43
CA GLY A 71 10.75 4.49 -4.15
C GLY A 71 9.25 4.42 -3.85
N VAL A 72 8.81 5.11 -2.80
CA VAL A 72 7.39 5.21 -2.41
C VAL A 72 6.84 6.54 -2.89
N TRP A 73 5.78 6.49 -3.69
CA TRP A 73 5.19 7.66 -4.36
C TRP A 73 3.72 7.78 -4.03
N GLU A 74 3.29 9.00 -3.71
CA GLU A 74 1.89 9.37 -3.52
C GLU A 74 1.40 10.18 -4.73
N ARG A 75 0.20 9.87 -5.22
CA ARG A 75 -0.46 10.65 -6.26
C ARG A 75 -1.08 11.88 -5.62
N GLN A 76 -0.60 13.07 -5.97
CA GLN A 76 -1.07 14.32 -5.39
C GLN A 76 -1.51 15.32 -6.47
N GLU A 77 -2.61 16.02 -6.20
CA GLU A 77 -3.07 17.16 -6.99
C GLU A 77 -2.22 18.40 -6.64
N GLY A 78 -1.54 18.94 -7.65
CA GLY A 78 -0.79 20.18 -7.53
C GLY A 78 -1.70 21.41 -7.55
N GLN A 79 -1.14 22.60 -7.28
CA GLN A 79 -1.90 23.86 -7.25
C GLN A 79 -2.61 24.21 -8.56
N ALA A 80 -2.18 23.63 -9.69
CA ALA A 80 -2.78 23.83 -11.00
C ALA A 80 -3.90 22.81 -11.34
N GLY A 81 -4.28 21.93 -10.41
CA GLY A 81 -5.27 20.88 -10.61
C GLY A 81 -4.74 19.65 -11.39
N SER A 82 -3.44 19.60 -11.66
CA SER A 82 -2.79 18.47 -12.32
C SER A 82 -2.32 17.44 -11.30
N LEU A 83 -2.61 16.16 -11.54
CA LEU A 83 -2.10 15.06 -10.72
C LEU A 83 -0.64 14.75 -11.06
N SER A 84 0.17 14.51 -10.04
CA SER A 84 1.60 14.20 -10.14
C SER A 84 2.02 13.24 -9.04
N TRP A 85 3.15 12.57 -9.21
CA TRP A 85 3.71 11.66 -8.21
C TRP A 85 4.72 12.40 -7.34
N VAL A 86 4.54 12.34 -6.03
CA VAL A 86 5.45 12.97 -5.05
C VAL A 86 6.02 11.89 -4.16
N GLU A 87 7.34 11.92 -3.94
CA GLU A 87 7.99 10.93 -3.08
C GLU A 87 7.53 11.07 -1.62
N ALA A 88 6.87 10.04 -1.10
CA ALA A 88 6.21 10.07 0.20
C ALA A 88 7.19 10.06 1.38
N THR A 89 8.43 9.61 1.16
CA THR A 89 9.46 9.44 2.20
C THR A 89 10.15 10.75 2.58
N GLN A 90 10.23 11.72 1.66
CA GLN A 90 11.00 12.96 1.88
C GLN A 90 10.16 14.22 2.01
N GLY A 91 8.84 14.16 1.73
CA GLY A 91 7.91 15.28 1.89
C GLY A 91 8.23 16.54 1.09
N ARG A 92 9.24 16.48 0.20
CA ARG A 92 9.78 17.59 -0.62
C ARG A 92 10.39 17.11 -1.95
N GLY A 93 10.01 15.91 -2.41
CA GLY A 93 10.43 15.44 -3.73
C GLY A 93 9.86 16.32 -4.85
N SER A 94 10.61 16.51 -5.93
CA SER A 94 10.07 17.15 -7.14
C SER A 94 8.92 16.28 -7.69
N PRO A 95 7.77 16.87 -8.03
CA PRO A 95 6.68 16.13 -8.64
C PRO A 95 7.11 15.47 -9.94
N GLN A 96 6.80 14.19 -10.09
CA GLN A 96 7.15 13.37 -11.24
C GLN A 96 5.90 13.01 -12.06
N PRO A 97 5.98 13.03 -13.40
CA PRO A 97 4.94 12.47 -14.25
C PRO A 97 4.99 10.93 -14.23
N SER A 98 3.91 10.26 -14.67
CA SER A 98 3.79 8.79 -14.55
C SER A 98 4.79 8.01 -15.42
N ASP A 99 5.30 8.60 -16.49
CA ASP A 99 6.33 8.04 -17.37
C ASP A 99 7.73 8.07 -16.76
N GLU A 100 7.97 8.88 -15.73
CA GLU A 100 9.23 8.91 -14.98
C GLU A 100 9.24 7.95 -13.77
N ILE A 101 8.11 7.30 -13.47
CA ILE A 101 8.02 6.30 -12.40
C ILE A 101 8.55 4.94 -12.87
N ALA A 102 9.46 4.36 -12.08
CA ALA A 102 9.97 3.02 -12.34
C ALA A 102 8.87 1.96 -12.19
N LEU A 103 8.59 1.26 -13.29
CA LEU A 103 7.65 0.15 -13.40
C LEU A 103 8.41 -1.19 -13.40
N PRO A 104 7.81 -2.30 -12.93
CA PRO A 104 6.46 -2.40 -12.40
C PRO A 104 6.32 -1.73 -11.02
N ALA A 105 5.16 -1.12 -10.78
CA ALA A 105 4.84 -0.49 -9.50
C ALA A 105 3.72 -1.25 -8.78
N THR A 106 3.83 -1.40 -7.47
CA THR A 106 2.83 -2.07 -6.63
C THR A 106 1.99 -1.02 -5.92
N VAL A 107 0.67 -1.05 -6.10
CA VAL A 107 -0.26 -0.20 -5.34
C VAL A 107 -0.34 -0.72 -3.92
N ILE A 108 0.07 0.11 -2.96
CA ILE A 108 0.09 -0.22 -1.53
C ILE A 108 -1.00 0.50 -0.74
N HIS A 109 -1.58 1.57 -1.29
CA HIS A 109 -2.74 2.24 -0.72
C HIS A 109 -3.63 2.83 -1.81
N LEU A 110 -4.94 2.74 -1.61
CA LEU A 110 -5.95 3.49 -2.34
C LEU A 110 -6.78 4.28 -1.32
N PRO A 111 -7.06 5.57 -1.58
CA PRO A 111 -7.91 6.37 -0.72
C PRO A 111 -9.35 5.85 -0.76
N GLU A 112 -10.04 5.95 0.37
CA GLU A 112 -11.47 5.67 0.42
C GLU A 112 -12.25 6.73 -0.38
N ALA A 113 -13.24 6.28 -1.15
CA ALA A 113 -14.04 7.12 -2.03
C ALA A 113 -15.07 7.98 -1.27
#